data_AF-A0A2N1Y2I1-F1
#
_entry.id   AF-A0A2N1Y2I1-F1
#
_cell.length_a   1.000
_cell.length_b   1.000
_cell.length_c   1.000
_cell.angle_alpha   90.00
_cell.angle_beta   90.00
_cell.angle_gamma   90.00
#
_symmetry.space_group_name_H-M   'P 1'
#
loop_
_entity.id
_entity.type
_entity.pdbx_description
1 polymer ?
#
loop_
_entity_poly.entity_id
_entity_poly.type
_entity_poly.pdbx_seq_one_letter_code
_entity_poly.pdbx_strand_id
1 'polypeptide(L)'
;MVSMAVPRFDDIALAVIGGTGVYALEALSEARELVIDTPYGAPSAPARVGLLAGKRVAFLARHGEGHHLPPHRINYRANVWALHAIGAQRLLAINAVGGISAQYGPAMLGVPDQLIDYSWGRIGTFCEEADTPVQHVDMGEPYTPALRAQLLAGADRAGIKVVDGGCYGVTQGPRLETNAEIARMRRDGCDLVGMTGMPEAALARELGLQYACLALVANWAAGCDPVPHEITMAEVHANMEQASRHLPAINRVGLYVQTGVL
;
A
#
# COMPACT_ATOMS: atom_id res chain seq x y z
N MET A 1 -2.25 33.08 -8.36
CA MET A 1 -2.05 32.40 -7.04
C MET A 1 -0.58 32.04 -6.96
N VAL A 2 0.12 32.52 -5.94
CA VAL A 2 1.53 32.14 -5.73
C VAL A 2 1.51 30.68 -5.29
N SER A 3 1.98 29.78 -6.15
CA SER A 3 2.21 28.38 -5.77
C SER A 3 3.20 28.39 -4.61
N MET A 4 2.74 28.06 -3.40
CA MET A 4 3.65 27.85 -2.29
C MET A 4 4.47 26.61 -2.62
N ALA A 5 5.81 26.76 -2.66
CA ALA A 5 6.70 25.64 -2.96
C ALA A 5 6.42 24.48 -1.99
N VAL A 6 6.18 23.29 -2.55
CA VAL A 6 5.94 22.08 -1.76
C VAL A 6 7.18 21.84 -0.88
N PRO A 7 7.05 21.74 0.45
CA PRO A 7 8.19 21.51 1.33
C PRO A 7 8.82 20.16 1.01
N ARG A 8 10.11 20.18 0.68
CA ARG A 8 10.90 18.98 0.40
C ARG A 8 11.79 18.62 1.59
N PHE A 9 11.86 17.34 1.88
CA PHE A 9 12.72 16.76 2.91
C PHE A 9 13.76 15.86 2.24
N ASP A 10 14.99 15.91 2.72
CA ASP A 10 16.08 15.10 2.18
C ASP A 10 16.32 13.81 2.98
N ASP A 11 15.59 13.62 4.09
CA ASP A 11 15.80 12.56 5.08
C ASP A 11 14.56 11.69 5.35
N ILE A 12 13.53 11.72 4.49
CA ILE A 12 12.38 10.79 4.60
C ILE A 12 12.89 9.37 4.39
N ALA A 13 12.92 8.61 5.49
CA ALA A 13 13.32 7.21 5.45
C ALA A 13 12.26 6.39 4.70
N LEU A 14 10.97 6.56 5.00
CA LEU A 14 9.91 5.79 4.36
C LEU A 14 8.64 6.63 4.25
N ALA A 15 7.99 6.62 3.09
CA ALA A 15 6.60 7.01 2.97
C ALA A 15 5.70 5.78 3.09
N VAL A 16 4.58 5.91 3.78
CA VAL A 16 3.60 4.85 3.95
C VAL A 16 2.24 5.34 3.45
N ILE A 17 1.58 4.51 2.65
CA ILE A 17 0.22 4.75 2.17
C ILE A 17 -0.69 3.60 2.59
N GLY A 18 -1.73 3.91 3.35
CA GLY A 18 -2.54 2.91 4.05
C GLY A 18 -4.00 3.32 4.24
N GLY A 19 -4.84 2.34 4.58
CA GLY A 19 -6.24 2.57 4.98
C GLY A 19 -6.40 2.76 6.49
N THR A 20 -7.66 2.82 6.94
CA THR A 20 -8.06 3.10 8.32
C THR A 20 -7.80 1.97 9.33
N GLY A 21 -7.18 0.86 8.92
CA GLY A 21 -6.68 -0.16 9.85
C GLY A 21 -5.23 0.08 10.30
N VAL A 22 -4.57 1.09 9.73
CA VAL A 22 -3.12 1.33 9.87
C VAL A 22 -2.83 2.49 10.85
N TYR A 23 -3.84 2.92 11.61
CA TYR A 23 -3.75 4.10 12.45
C TYR A 23 -2.70 4.04 13.57
N ALA A 24 -2.16 2.86 13.88
CA ALA A 24 -1.00 2.75 14.76
C ALA A 24 0.22 3.53 14.24
N LEU A 25 0.31 3.79 12.92
CA LEU A 25 1.33 4.65 12.32
C LEU A 25 1.04 6.15 12.47
N GLU A 26 -0.14 6.55 12.94
CA GLU A 26 -0.43 7.95 13.26
C GLU A 26 0.30 8.44 14.50
N ALA A 27 0.85 7.55 15.31
CA ALA A 27 1.69 7.90 16.46
C ALA A 27 3.11 8.36 16.04
N LEU A 28 3.22 9.12 14.95
CA LEU A 28 4.46 9.82 14.62
C LEU A 28 4.69 10.91 15.67
N SER A 29 5.84 10.86 16.34
CA SER A 29 6.28 11.97 17.16
C SER A 29 6.62 13.18 16.28
N GLU A 30 6.36 14.40 16.76
CA GLU A 30 6.61 15.64 16.01
C GLU A 30 5.90 15.68 14.65
N ALA A 31 4.72 15.06 14.55
CA ALA A 31 3.94 15.03 13.32
C ALA A 31 3.49 16.43 12.91
N ARG A 32 3.67 16.75 11.62
CA ARG A 32 3.08 17.90 10.96
C ARG A 32 2.27 17.46 9.75
N GLU A 33 1.15 18.12 9.53
CA GLU A 33 0.32 17.93 8.33
C GLU A 33 0.76 18.88 7.22
N LEU A 34 0.80 18.35 6.01
CA LEU A 34 1.16 19.06 4.79
C LEU A 34 -0.01 18.94 3.83
N VAL A 35 -0.68 20.06 3.60
CA VAL A 35 -1.65 20.20 2.52
C VAL A 35 -0.87 20.51 1.24
N ILE A 36 -0.94 19.62 0.27
CA ILE A 36 -0.13 19.68 -0.95
C ILE A 36 -1.07 19.79 -2.15
N ASP A 37 -0.98 20.91 -2.85
CA ASP A 37 -1.61 21.06 -4.16
C ASP A 37 -0.78 20.30 -5.20
N THR A 38 -1.42 19.38 -5.93
CA THR A 38 -0.76 18.62 -7.01
C THR A 38 -1.31 19.04 -8.37
N PRO A 39 -0.56 18.83 -9.46
CA PRO A 39 -1.06 19.03 -10.82
C PRO A 39 -2.31 18.19 -11.14
N TYR A 40 -2.57 17.13 -10.36
CA TYR A 40 -3.64 16.17 -10.57
C TYR A 40 -4.84 16.38 -9.63
N GLY A 41 -4.87 17.51 -8.91
CA GLY A 41 -5.87 17.82 -7.90
C GLY A 41 -5.45 17.43 -6.47
N ALA A 42 -6.41 17.40 -5.56
CA ALA A 42 -6.14 17.12 -4.16
C ALA A 42 -5.80 15.63 -3.92
N PRO A 43 -4.79 15.34 -3.07
CA PRO A 43 -4.62 14.00 -2.49
C PRO A 43 -5.83 13.60 -1.62
N SER A 44 -5.92 12.33 -1.28
CA SER A 44 -6.98 11.77 -0.44
C SER A 44 -7.05 12.38 0.97
N ALA A 45 -5.91 12.78 1.51
CA ALA A 45 -5.76 13.44 2.82
C ALA A 45 -4.45 14.26 2.83
N PRO A 46 -4.27 15.20 3.77
CA PRO A 46 -2.98 15.82 4.03
C PRO A 46 -1.90 14.76 4.30
N ALA A 47 -0.68 14.98 3.80
CA ALA A 47 0.44 14.12 4.11
C ALA A 47 0.95 14.45 5.52
N ARG A 48 1.05 13.45 6.39
CA ARG A 48 1.58 13.60 7.75
C ARG A 48 3.05 13.21 7.75
N VAL A 49 3.92 14.11 8.20
CA VAL A 49 5.36 13.83 8.30
C VAL A 49 5.81 14.01 9.74
N GLY A 50 6.50 13.01 10.27
CA GLY A 50 7.02 13.04 11.64
C GLY A 50 8.09 11.98 11.84
N LEU A 51 8.38 11.65 13.10
CA LEU A 51 9.42 10.69 13.47
C LEU A 51 8.81 9.39 13.99
N LEU A 52 9.29 8.27 13.46
CA LEU A 52 9.05 6.91 13.97
C LEU A 52 10.41 6.31 14.35
N ALA A 53 10.60 6.04 15.65
CA ALA A 53 11.87 5.54 16.20
C ALA A 53 13.10 6.36 15.75
N GLY A 54 12.96 7.68 15.75
CA GLY A 54 14.02 8.62 15.37
C GLY A 54 14.29 8.74 13.86
N LYS A 55 13.50 8.09 13.01
CA LYS A 55 13.58 8.21 11.54
C LYS A 55 12.39 8.97 11.02
N ARG A 56 12.60 9.85 10.03
CA ARG A 56 11.51 10.61 9.42
C ARG A 56 10.66 9.71 8.53
N VAL A 57 9.36 9.72 8.76
CA VAL A 57 8.37 8.94 8.01
C VAL A 57 7.28 9.88 7.54
N ALA A 58 6.82 9.65 6.31
CA ALA A 58 5.61 10.27 5.77
C ALA A 58 4.47 9.26 5.77
N PHE A 59 3.24 9.70 6.05
CA PHE A 59 2.04 8.89 6.01
C PHE A 59 0.95 9.60 5.21
N LEU A 60 0.23 8.86 4.36
CA LEU A 60 -0.95 9.35 3.65
C LEU A 60 -2.09 8.34 3.79
N ALA A 61 -3.25 8.81 4.24
CA ALA A 61 -4.46 8.01 4.34
C ALA A 61 -5.09 7.83 2.95
N ARG A 62 -4.94 6.63 2.36
CA ARG A 62 -5.37 6.31 1.00
C ARG A 62 -6.87 6.57 0.75
N HIS A 63 -7.69 6.29 1.76
CA HIS A 63 -9.15 6.44 1.69
C HIS A 63 -9.65 7.78 2.25
N GLY A 64 -8.73 8.71 2.47
CA GLY A 64 -8.98 9.95 3.20
C GLY A 64 -9.21 9.71 4.69
N GLU A 65 -9.28 10.80 5.46
CA GLU A 65 -9.62 10.73 6.88
C GLU A 65 -11.04 10.18 7.05
N GLY A 66 -11.21 9.23 7.98
CA GLY A 66 -12.50 8.58 8.23
C GLY A 66 -12.98 7.58 7.17
N HIS A 67 -12.11 7.11 6.26
CA HIS A 67 -12.43 6.09 5.24
C HIS A 67 -13.54 6.46 4.23
N HIS A 68 -13.68 7.73 3.86
CA HIS A 68 -14.82 8.16 3.04
C HIS A 68 -14.65 7.92 1.53
N LEU A 69 -13.44 7.68 1.03
CA LEU A 69 -13.17 7.48 -0.39
C LEU A 69 -13.17 5.98 -0.77
N PRO A 70 -14.09 5.51 -1.64
CA PRO A 70 -14.03 4.15 -2.16
C PRO A 70 -12.85 4.00 -3.16
N PRO A 71 -12.33 2.77 -3.38
CA PRO A 71 -11.12 2.53 -4.17
C PRO A 71 -11.09 3.17 -5.57
N HIS A 72 -12.21 3.16 -6.28
CA HIS A 72 -12.32 3.70 -7.65
C HIS A 72 -12.45 5.23 -7.71
N ARG A 73 -12.57 5.92 -6.56
CA ARG A 73 -12.60 7.38 -6.46
C ARG A 73 -11.32 7.98 -5.88
N ILE A 74 -10.36 7.14 -5.50
CA ILE A 74 -9.06 7.60 -5.01
C ILE A 74 -8.32 8.31 -6.13
N ASN A 75 -7.76 9.48 -5.82
CA ASN A 75 -6.86 10.17 -6.71
C ASN A 75 -5.42 9.64 -6.55
N TYR A 76 -5.14 8.50 -7.18
CA TYR A 76 -3.85 7.82 -7.05
C TYR A 76 -2.68 8.67 -7.53
N ARG A 77 -2.87 9.44 -8.62
CA ARG A 77 -1.85 10.37 -9.13
C ARG A 77 -1.48 11.41 -8.10
N ALA A 78 -2.47 12.10 -7.52
CA ALA A 78 -2.20 13.10 -6.48
C ALA A 78 -1.52 12.49 -5.25
N ASN A 79 -1.95 11.31 -4.80
CA ASN A 79 -1.36 10.65 -3.62
C ASN A 79 0.12 10.32 -3.82
N VAL A 80 0.45 9.62 -4.92
CA VAL A 80 1.83 9.19 -5.19
C VAL A 80 2.70 10.40 -5.50
N TRP A 81 2.19 11.35 -6.29
CA TRP A 81 2.92 12.58 -6.62
C TRP A 81 3.21 13.42 -5.39
N ALA A 82 2.25 13.60 -4.47
CA ALA A 82 2.44 14.37 -3.24
C ALA A 82 3.56 13.78 -2.37
N LEU A 83 3.59 12.47 -2.19
CA LEU A 83 4.63 11.78 -1.43
C LEU A 83 6.01 11.90 -2.10
N HIS A 84 6.07 11.77 -3.43
CA HIS A 84 7.30 12.02 -4.18
C HIS A 84 7.78 13.48 -4.08
N ALA A 85 6.86 14.45 -4.19
CA ALA A 85 7.18 15.88 -4.18
C ALA A 85 7.80 16.33 -2.85
N ILE A 86 7.35 15.77 -1.72
CA ILE A 86 7.95 16.02 -0.40
C ILE A 86 9.30 15.32 -0.21
N GLY A 87 9.78 14.53 -1.18
CA GLY A 87 11.10 13.93 -1.16
C GLY A 87 11.15 12.45 -0.77
N ALA A 88 10.01 11.75 -0.70
CA ALA A 88 10.04 10.31 -0.49
C ALA A 88 10.73 9.60 -1.68
N GLN A 89 11.57 8.62 -1.38
CA GLN A 89 12.20 7.73 -2.37
C GLN A 89 11.73 6.28 -2.25
N ARG A 90 11.13 5.93 -1.11
CA ARG A 90 10.61 4.60 -0.78
C ARG A 90 9.17 4.76 -0.31
N LEU A 91 8.27 3.96 -0.89
CA LEU A 91 6.85 3.96 -0.62
C LEU A 91 6.40 2.55 -0.24
N LEU A 92 5.93 2.39 0.99
CA LEU A 92 5.30 1.17 1.47
C LEU A 92 3.78 1.32 1.41
N ALA A 93 3.14 0.50 0.60
CA ALA A 93 1.70 0.36 0.60
C ALA A 93 1.27 -0.68 1.62
N ILE A 94 0.33 -0.32 2.49
CA ILE A 94 -0.33 -1.25 3.39
C ILE A 94 -1.74 -1.48 2.85
N ASN A 95 -2.04 -2.72 2.48
CA ASN A 95 -3.25 -3.10 1.76
C ASN A 95 -4.02 -4.16 2.56
N ALA A 96 -5.27 -3.86 2.90
CA ALA A 96 -6.20 -4.89 3.37
C ALA A 96 -6.62 -5.74 2.17
N VAL A 97 -6.53 -7.06 2.31
CA VAL A 97 -6.78 -8.02 1.22
C VAL A 97 -7.58 -9.23 1.71
N GLY A 98 -8.27 -9.89 0.79
CA GLY A 98 -8.83 -11.22 0.96
C GLY A 98 -7.83 -12.31 0.55
N GLY A 99 -7.77 -13.39 1.30
CA GLY A 99 -6.95 -14.56 0.98
C GLY A 99 -7.58 -15.49 -0.06
N ILE A 100 -6.82 -15.92 -1.06
CA ILE A 100 -7.26 -16.92 -2.07
C ILE A 100 -6.57 -18.27 -1.83
N SER A 101 -5.26 -18.27 -1.54
CA SER A 101 -4.48 -19.49 -1.31
C SER A 101 -4.28 -19.78 0.17
N ALA A 102 -4.08 -21.06 0.52
CA ALA A 102 -4.14 -21.55 1.90
C ALA A 102 -3.14 -20.87 2.86
N GLN A 103 -2.04 -20.32 2.35
CA GLN A 103 -1.03 -19.62 3.15
C GLN A 103 -1.45 -18.19 3.56
N TYR A 104 -2.45 -17.61 2.89
CA TYR A 104 -3.02 -16.30 3.20
C TYR A 104 -4.35 -16.44 3.92
N GLY A 105 -4.34 -17.07 5.10
CA GLY A 105 -5.50 -17.03 5.98
C GLY A 105 -5.69 -15.67 6.66
N PRO A 106 -6.87 -15.40 7.24
CA PRO A 106 -7.12 -14.18 8.01
C PRO A 106 -6.06 -13.91 9.09
N ALA A 107 -5.80 -12.63 9.35
CA ALA A 107 -4.76 -12.10 10.23
C ALA A 107 -3.31 -12.40 9.82
N MET A 108 -3.09 -13.07 8.67
CA MET A 108 -1.75 -13.24 8.11
C MET A 108 -1.24 -11.93 7.48
N LEU A 109 0.08 -11.80 7.49
CA LEU A 109 0.81 -10.77 6.77
C LEU A 109 1.49 -11.39 5.53
N GLY A 110 1.55 -10.62 4.45
CA GLY A 110 2.19 -11.03 3.20
C GLY A 110 3.02 -9.91 2.59
N VAL A 111 4.10 -10.27 1.90
CA VAL A 111 4.88 -9.35 1.06
C VAL A 111 4.84 -9.91 -0.37
N PRO A 112 3.75 -9.63 -1.13
CA PRO A 112 3.64 -10.12 -2.51
C PRO A 112 4.79 -9.60 -3.38
N ASP A 113 5.13 -10.38 -4.40
CA ASP A 113 6.12 -10.04 -5.43
C ASP A 113 5.49 -9.74 -6.79
N GLN A 114 4.23 -10.14 -6.99
CA GLN A 114 3.49 -9.95 -8.23
C GLN A 114 2.10 -9.35 -8.00
N LEU A 115 1.53 -8.79 -9.07
CA LEU A 115 0.15 -8.34 -9.10
C LEU A 115 -0.48 -8.58 -10.48
N ILE A 116 -1.81 -8.68 -10.52
CA ILE A 116 -2.59 -8.67 -11.76
C ILE A 116 -3.65 -7.59 -11.64
N ASP A 117 -3.74 -6.70 -12.63
CA ASP A 117 -4.69 -5.61 -12.65
C ASP A 117 -5.99 -5.99 -13.37
N TYR A 118 -7.08 -6.06 -12.62
CA TYR A 118 -8.46 -6.20 -13.12
C TYR A 118 -9.25 -4.90 -12.97
N SER A 119 -8.61 -3.81 -12.54
CA SER A 119 -9.24 -2.51 -12.42
C SER A 119 -9.41 -1.84 -13.79
N TRP A 120 -10.29 -0.83 -13.85
CA TRP A 120 -10.58 -0.13 -15.10
C TRP A 120 -11.05 1.30 -14.84
N GLY A 121 -10.90 2.18 -15.84
CA GLY A 121 -11.35 3.59 -15.75
C GLY A 121 -10.60 4.45 -14.72
N ARG A 122 -9.58 3.90 -14.05
CA ARG A 122 -8.66 4.62 -13.18
C ARG A 122 -7.53 5.18 -14.05
N ILE A 123 -7.16 6.42 -13.82
CA ILE A 123 -6.02 7.03 -14.51
C ILE A 123 -4.74 6.45 -13.91
N GLY A 124 -3.98 5.71 -14.72
CA GLY A 124 -2.84 4.92 -14.26
C GLY A 124 -1.46 5.37 -14.74
N THR A 125 -1.37 6.59 -15.30
CA THR A 125 -0.11 7.16 -15.79
C THR A 125 -0.07 8.67 -15.55
N PHE A 126 1.13 9.24 -15.39
CA PHE A 126 1.37 10.68 -15.44
C PHE A 126 1.54 11.20 -16.87
N CYS A 127 1.70 10.31 -17.86
CA CYS A 127 1.95 10.63 -19.27
C CYS A 127 0.67 10.88 -20.11
N GLU A 128 -0.38 11.45 -19.51
CA GLU A 128 -1.63 11.80 -20.23
C GLU A 128 -1.82 13.30 -20.46
N GLU A 129 -1.01 14.14 -19.80
CA GLU A 129 -1.08 15.59 -19.97
C GLU A 129 -0.43 16.02 -21.29
N ALA A 130 -0.94 17.11 -21.87
CA ALA A 130 -0.38 17.69 -23.09
C ALA A 130 1.14 17.94 -22.95
N ASP A 131 1.89 17.63 -23.99
CA ASP A 131 3.35 17.78 -24.06
C ASP A 131 4.16 16.90 -23.07
N THR A 132 3.54 15.91 -22.44
CA THR A 132 4.27 14.91 -21.63
C THR A 132 4.76 13.75 -22.52
N PRO A 133 6.07 13.42 -22.53
CA PRO A 133 6.57 12.28 -23.29
C PRO A 133 5.93 10.96 -22.85
N VAL A 134 5.66 10.08 -23.81
CA VAL A 134 5.19 8.72 -23.51
C VAL A 134 6.30 7.94 -22.80
N GLN A 135 5.96 7.36 -21.64
CA GLN A 135 6.84 6.48 -20.89
C GLN A 135 6.26 5.06 -20.88
N HIS A 136 7.12 4.07 -21.15
CA HIS A 136 6.78 2.66 -20.97
C HIS A 136 7.66 2.10 -19.86
N VAL A 137 7.14 2.11 -18.64
CA VAL A 137 7.86 1.55 -17.49
C VAL A 137 7.79 0.02 -17.47
N ASP A 138 8.90 -0.60 -17.08
CA ASP A 138 8.94 -2.05 -16.84
C ASP A 138 8.27 -2.39 -15.51
N MET A 139 7.28 -3.28 -15.58
CA MET A 139 6.48 -3.79 -14.46
C MET A 139 6.64 -5.30 -14.26
N GLY A 140 7.65 -5.94 -14.88
CA GLY A 140 7.94 -7.37 -14.70
C GLY A 140 8.16 -7.75 -13.23
N GLU A 141 8.71 -6.82 -12.44
CA GLU A 141 8.72 -6.85 -10.98
C GLU A 141 8.02 -5.59 -10.45
N PRO A 142 6.71 -5.62 -10.17
CA PRO A 142 5.96 -4.41 -9.80
C PRO A 142 6.40 -3.85 -8.44
N TYR A 143 6.92 -4.70 -7.57
CA TYR A 143 7.43 -4.35 -6.25
C TYR A 143 8.95 -4.45 -6.23
N THR A 144 9.63 -3.44 -5.68
CA THR A 144 11.10 -3.36 -5.64
C THR A 144 11.70 -4.48 -4.79
N PRO A 145 12.53 -5.38 -5.35
CA PRO A 145 13.09 -6.52 -4.61
C PRO A 145 13.84 -6.13 -3.33
N ALA A 146 14.65 -5.07 -3.40
CA ALA A 146 15.41 -4.58 -2.25
C ALA A 146 14.50 -4.12 -1.09
N LEU A 147 13.39 -3.43 -1.40
CA LEU A 147 12.44 -2.98 -0.38
C LEU A 147 11.66 -4.16 0.20
N ARG A 148 11.26 -5.14 -0.63
CA ARG A 148 10.65 -6.40 -0.15
C ARG A 148 11.59 -7.14 0.81
N ALA A 149 12.86 -7.30 0.45
CA ALA A 149 13.85 -7.96 1.29
C ALA A 149 14.05 -7.24 2.64
N GLN A 150 14.00 -5.91 2.67
CA GLN A 150 14.05 -5.12 3.90
C GLN A 150 12.83 -5.39 4.81
N LEU A 151 11.63 -5.53 4.24
CA LEU A 151 10.42 -5.85 5.00
C LEU A 151 10.48 -7.26 5.60
N LEU A 152 10.89 -8.25 4.80
CA LEU A 152 11.02 -9.65 5.23
C LEU A 152 12.05 -9.80 6.34
N ALA A 153 13.23 -9.19 6.17
CA ALA A 153 14.26 -9.16 7.21
C ALA A 153 13.80 -8.40 8.47
N GLY A 154 12.95 -7.38 8.29
CA GLY A 154 12.31 -6.66 9.37
C GLY A 154 11.36 -7.51 10.19
N ALA A 155 10.55 -8.31 9.51
CA ALA A 155 9.62 -9.25 10.12
C ALA A 155 10.33 -10.38 10.86
N ASP A 156 11.35 -10.98 10.23
CA ASP A 156 12.16 -12.06 10.82
C ASP A 156 12.81 -11.63 12.15
N ARG A 157 13.50 -10.48 12.15
CA ARG A 157 14.11 -9.90 13.37
C ARG A 157 13.09 -9.57 14.46
N ALA A 158 11.85 -9.27 14.09
CA ALA A 158 10.76 -9.03 15.03
C ALA A 158 10.05 -10.32 15.48
N GLY A 159 10.44 -11.49 14.97
CA GLY A 159 9.78 -12.77 15.25
C GLY A 159 8.36 -12.85 14.68
N ILE A 160 8.06 -12.07 13.64
CA ILE A 160 6.73 -11.98 13.05
C ILE A 160 6.69 -12.81 11.77
N LYS A 161 5.79 -13.79 11.73
CA LYS A 161 5.57 -14.61 10.53
C LYS A 161 4.93 -13.77 9.43
N VAL A 162 5.56 -13.75 8.26
CA VAL A 162 5.09 -13.11 7.04
C VAL A 162 5.26 -14.09 5.89
N VAL A 163 4.30 -14.13 4.97
CA VAL A 163 4.43 -14.91 3.74
C VAL A 163 5.27 -14.12 2.73
N ASP A 164 6.35 -14.72 2.24
CA ASP A 164 7.20 -14.18 1.16
C ASP A 164 6.68 -14.64 -0.20
N GLY A 165 6.50 -13.69 -1.11
CA GLY A 165 5.98 -13.89 -2.46
C GLY A 165 4.46 -13.76 -2.51
N GLY A 166 3.88 -14.11 -3.65
CA GLY A 166 2.44 -14.18 -3.89
C GLY A 166 1.96 -13.14 -4.89
N CYS A 167 0.86 -13.46 -5.59
CA CYS A 167 0.29 -12.59 -6.61
C CYS A 167 -1.00 -11.89 -6.12
N TYR A 168 -0.99 -10.56 -6.13
CA TYR A 168 -2.11 -9.73 -5.72
C TYR A 168 -3.03 -9.36 -6.91
N GLY A 169 -4.22 -9.97 -6.97
CA GLY A 169 -5.28 -9.56 -7.89
C GLY A 169 -5.97 -8.26 -7.46
N VAL A 170 -5.81 -7.20 -8.24
CA VAL A 170 -6.40 -5.88 -7.96
C VAL A 170 -7.73 -5.73 -8.70
N THR A 171 -8.83 -5.65 -7.98
CA THR A 171 -10.18 -5.50 -8.54
C THR A 171 -10.68 -4.06 -8.46
N GLN A 172 -11.75 -3.77 -9.19
CA GLN A 172 -12.31 -2.43 -9.25
C GLN A 172 -13.01 -1.98 -7.96
N GLY A 173 -13.71 -2.90 -7.28
CA GLY A 173 -14.65 -2.56 -6.21
C GLY A 173 -15.83 -1.69 -6.68
N PRO A 174 -16.67 -1.16 -5.76
CA PRO A 174 -16.58 -1.33 -4.32
C PRO A 174 -17.26 -2.61 -3.82
N ARG A 175 -18.00 -3.33 -4.68
CA ARG A 175 -18.53 -4.65 -4.30
C ARG A 175 -17.38 -5.63 -4.09
N LEU A 176 -17.59 -6.59 -3.20
CA LEU A 176 -16.76 -7.78 -3.15
C LEU A 176 -17.02 -8.68 -4.37
N GLU A 177 -16.11 -9.61 -4.56
CA GLU A 177 -16.10 -10.51 -5.70
C GLU A 177 -17.04 -11.69 -5.51
N THR A 178 -17.59 -12.19 -6.61
CA THR A 178 -18.35 -13.43 -6.66
C THR A 178 -17.41 -14.64 -6.56
N ASN A 179 -17.94 -15.80 -6.14
CA ASN A 179 -17.18 -17.06 -6.13
C ASN A 179 -16.55 -17.39 -7.49
N ALA A 180 -17.24 -17.09 -8.59
CA ALA A 180 -16.74 -17.36 -9.95
C ALA A 180 -15.55 -16.46 -10.32
N GLU A 181 -15.57 -15.19 -9.90
CA GLU A 181 -14.48 -14.24 -10.10
C GLU A 181 -13.23 -14.66 -9.31
N ILE A 182 -13.41 -15.04 -8.03
CA ILE A 182 -12.30 -15.56 -7.21
C ILE A 182 -11.75 -16.87 -7.77
N ALA A 183 -12.61 -17.79 -8.21
CA ALA A 183 -12.19 -19.03 -8.85
C ALA A 183 -11.39 -18.78 -10.13
N ARG A 184 -11.74 -17.73 -10.90
CA ARG A 184 -10.95 -17.29 -12.05
C ARG A 184 -9.59 -16.72 -11.61
N MET A 185 -9.57 -15.78 -10.68
CA MET A 185 -8.33 -15.18 -10.18
C MET A 185 -7.35 -16.23 -9.66
N ARG A 186 -7.83 -17.26 -8.95
CA ARG A 186 -7.00 -18.40 -8.55
C ARG A 186 -6.35 -19.11 -9.74
N ARG A 187 -7.09 -19.31 -10.85
CA ARG A 187 -6.54 -19.92 -12.07
C ARG A 187 -5.56 -19.01 -12.81
N ASP A 188 -5.78 -17.70 -12.73
CA ASP A 188 -4.89 -16.69 -13.28
C ASP A 188 -3.59 -16.55 -12.43
N GLY A 189 -3.54 -17.19 -11.26
CA GLY A 189 -2.36 -17.27 -10.40
C GLY A 189 -2.40 -16.37 -9.17
N CYS A 190 -3.52 -15.69 -8.90
CA CYS A 190 -3.65 -14.82 -7.73
C CYS A 190 -3.75 -15.62 -6.42
N ASP A 191 -3.02 -15.15 -5.41
CA ASP A 191 -3.05 -15.64 -4.03
C ASP A 191 -3.86 -14.74 -3.10
N LEU A 192 -4.03 -13.48 -3.51
CA LEU A 192 -4.65 -12.40 -2.75
C LEU A 192 -5.60 -11.62 -3.65
N VAL A 193 -6.64 -11.02 -3.06
CA VAL A 193 -7.56 -10.10 -3.74
C VAL A 193 -7.78 -8.84 -2.93
N GLY A 194 -8.03 -7.73 -3.60
CA GLY A 194 -8.24 -6.43 -2.98
C GLY A 194 -8.28 -5.35 -4.05
N MET A 195 -8.33 -4.07 -3.67
CA MET A 195 -8.80 -3.05 -4.61
C MET A 195 -7.82 -1.90 -4.90
N THR A 196 -6.65 -1.83 -4.26
CA THR A 196 -5.84 -0.59 -4.22
C THR A 196 -4.37 -0.71 -4.66
N GLY A 197 -3.88 -1.90 -5.00
CA GLY A 197 -2.49 -2.08 -5.47
C GLY A 197 -2.19 -1.45 -6.84
N MET A 198 -3.22 -1.21 -7.65
CA MET A 198 -3.15 -0.57 -8.96
C MET A 198 -4.18 0.56 -9.07
N PRO A 199 -3.83 1.70 -9.71
CA PRO A 199 -2.57 1.96 -10.43
C PRO A 199 -1.41 2.48 -9.55
N GLU A 200 -1.53 2.39 -8.22
CA GLU A 200 -0.52 2.92 -7.27
C GLU A 200 0.92 2.44 -7.56
N ALA A 201 1.09 1.14 -7.86
CA ALA A 201 2.40 0.58 -8.19
C ALA A 201 3.02 1.15 -9.48
N ALA A 202 2.22 1.28 -10.54
CA ALA A 202 2.68 1.82 -11.82
C ALA A 202 3.07 3.30 -11.71
N LEU A 203 2.27 4.10 -11.02
CA LEU A 203 2.56 5.51 -10.76
C LEU A 203 3.83 5.67 -9.92
N ALA A 204 4.03 4.83 -8.91
CA ALA A 204 5.26 4.85 -8.12
C ALA A 204 6.49 4.54 -9.00
N ARG A 205 6.36 3.58 -9.93
CA ARG A 205 7.41 3.23 -10.90
C ARG A 205 7.74 4.36 -11.86
N GLU A 206 6.74 5.07 -12.40
CA GLU A 206 6.95 6.22 -13.30
C GLU A 206 7.77 7.33 -12.64
N LEU A 207 7.58 7.57 -11.33
CA LEU A 207 8.35 8.53 -10.55
C LEU A 207 9.67 7.98 -10.00
N GLY A 208 10.04 6.73 -10.33
CA GLY A 208 11.26 6.10 -9.84
C GLY A 208 11.28 5.81 -8.33
N LEU A 209 10.12 5.76 -7.68
CA LEU A 209 10.01 5.38 -6.28
C LEU A 209 10.26 3.87 -6.13
N GLN A 210 11.00 3.49 -5.09
CA GLN A 210 10.96 2.10 -4.64
C GLN A 210 9.59 1.84 -4.01
N TYR A 211 8.89 0.81 -4.46
CA TYR A 211 7.52 0.52 -4.03
C TYR A 211 7.39 -0.92 -3.56
N ALA A 212 6.70 -1.16 -2.45
CA ALA A 212 6.40 -2.50 -1.98
C ALA A 212 5.01 -2.54 -1.33
N CYS A 213 4.39 -3.71 -1.35
CA CYS A 213 3.14 -3.99 -0.67
C CYS A 213 3.40 -4.82 0.60
N LEU A 214 2.77 -4.41 1.69
CA LEU A 214 2.55 -5.22 2.87
C LEU A 214 1.05 -5.52 2.95
N ALA A 215 0.71 -6.75 2.59
CA ALA A 215 -0.65 -7.25 2.57
C ALA A 215 -1.07 -7.69 3.98
N LEU A 216 -2.21 -7.18 4.44
CA LEU A 216 -2.87 -7.58 5.67
C LEU A 216 -4.12 -8.37 5.28
N VAL A 217 -4.12 -9.67 5.54
CA VAL A 217 -5.25 -10.52 5.18
C VAL A 217 -6.39 -10.31 6.17
N ALA A 218 -7.42 -9.61 5.76
CA ALA A 218 -8.56 -9.28 6.59
C ALA A 218 -9.55 -10.45 6.72
N ASN A 219 -9.70 -11.23 5.65
CA ASN A 219 -10.70 -12.29 5.53
C ASN A 219 -10.30 -13.26 4.41
N TRP A 220 -10.98 -14.41 4.32
CA TRP A 220 -10.92 -15.23 3.12
C TRP A 220 -11.69 -14.57 1.98
N ALA A 221 -11.20 -14.71 0.75
CA ALA A 221 -11.95 -14.35 -0.44
C ALA A 221 -13.17 -15.27 -0.62
N ALA A 222 -14.15 -14.82 -1.39
CA ALA A 222 -15.41 -15.56 -1.61
C ALA A 222 -15.15 -17.01 -2.07
N GLY A 223 -15.73 -17.97 -1.35
CA GLY A 223 -15.57 -19.41 -1.61
C GLY A 223 -14.20 -20.00 -1.26
N CYS A 224 -13.35 -19.27 -0.53
CA CYS A 224 -12.03 -19.75 -0.09
C CYS A 224 -12.00 -20.16 1.38
N ASP A 225 -13.02 -19.80 2.15
CA ASP A 225 -13.11 -20.14 3.56
C ASP A 225 -13.24 -21.66 3.75
N PRO A 226 -12.37 -22.31 4.55
CA PRO A 226 -12.55 -23.71 4.94
C PRO A 226 -13.87 -23.97 5.69
N VAL A 227 -14.43 -22.96 6.37
CA VAL A 227 -15.70 -23.01 7.09
C VAL A 227 -16.62 -21.92 6.52
N PRO A 228 -17.56 -22.28 5.62
CA PRO A 228 -18.40 -21.29 4.94
C PRO A 228 -19.22 -20.43 5.91
N HIS A 229 -18.99 -19.13 5.88
CA HIS A 229 -19.80 -18.12 6.57
C HIS A 229 -19.81 -16.81 5.78
N GLU A 230 -20.72 -15.91 6.15
CA GLU A 230 -20.75 -14.55 5.60
C GLU A 230 -19.61 -13.73 6.20
N ILE A 231 -18.87 -13.02 5.34
CA ILE A 231 -17.79 -12.12 5.79
C ILE A 231 -18.43 -10.92 6.48
N THR A 232 -18.23 -10.77 7.79
CA THR A 232 -18.73 -9.61 8.53
C THR A 232 -17.68 -8.51 8.65
N MET A 233 -18.13 -7.25 8.70
CA MET A 233 -17.21 -6.12 8.94
C MET A 233 -16.56 -6.18 10.34
N ALA A 234 -17.22 -6.82 11.32
CA ALA A 234 -16.65 -7.01 12.66
C ALA A 234 -15.42 -7.92 12.63
N GLU A 235 -15.50 -9.05 11.92
CA GLU A 235 -14.36 -9.97 11.73
C GLU A 235 -13.22 -9.31 10.96
N VAL A 236 -13.55 -8.60 9.88
CA VAL A 236 -12.58 -7.81 9.11
C VAL A 236 -11.82 -6.84 10.02
N HIS A 237 -12.53 -6.07 10.85
CA HIS A 237 -11.89 -5.14 11.77
C HIS A 237 -11.01 -5.85 12.81
N ALA A 238 -11.48 -6.96 13.40
CA ALA A 238 -10.72 -7.71 14.40
C ALA A 238 -9.42 -8.29 13.81
N ASN A 239 -9.49 -8.89 12.62
CA ASN A 239 -8.33 -9.46 11.93
C ASN A 239 -7.33 -8.36 11.53
N MET A 240 -7.83 -7.21 11.07
CA MET A 240 -7.00 -6.05 10.76
C MET A 240 -6.34 -5.44 12.00
N GLU A 241 -7.03 -5.41 13.15
CA GLU A 241 -6.44 -4.99 14.42
C GLU A 241 -5.32 -5.95 14.83
N GLN A 242 -5.55 -7.26 14.77
CA GLN A 242 -4.55 -8.27 15.08
C GLN A 242 -3.31 -8.15 14.16
N ALA A 243 -3.53 -8.06 12.85
CA ALA A 243 -2.44 -7.94 11.88
C ALA A 243 -1.69 -6.60 12.05
N SER A 244 -2.38 -5.51 12.38
CA SER A 244 -1.77 -4.18 12.50
C SER A 244 -0.89 -3.99 13.74
N ARG A 245 -1.12 -4.76 14.83
CA ARG A 245 -0.27 -4.75 16.04
C ARG A 245 1.21 -5.02 15.76
N HIS A 246 1.49 -5.74 14.67
CA HIS A 246 2.84 -6.10 14.24
C HIS A 246 3.55 -5.01 13.44
N LEU A 247 2.81 -4.05 12.87
CA LEU A 247 3.36 -3.03 11.97
C LEU A 247 4.42 -2.13 12.60
N PRO A 248 4.26 -1.64 13.85
CA PRO A 248 5.30 -0.81 14.46
C PRO A 248 6.65 -1.55 14.57
N ALA A 249 6.63 -2.85 14.85
CA ALA A 249 7.85 -3.65 14.96
C ALA A 249 8.52 -3.85 13.58
N ILE A 250 7.75 -4.26 12.57
CA ILE A 250 8.26 -4.45 11.19
C ILE A 250 8.83 -3.13 10.66
N ASN A 251 8.10 -2.03 10.86
CA ASN A 251 8.49 -0.72 10.35
C ASN A 251 9.74 -0.18 11.06
N ARG A 252 9.83 -0.30 12.39
CA ARG A 252 11.06 0.07 13.11
C ARG A 252 12.26 -0.66 12.53
N VAL A 253 12.13 -1.96 12.33
CA VAL A 253 13.26 -2.80 11.95
C VAL A 253 13.61 -2.68 10.46
N GLY A 254 12.65 -2.38 9.58
CA GLY A 254 12.87 -2.03 8.18
C GLY A 254 13.52 -0.65 7.98
N LEU A 255 13.29 0.29 8.91
CA LEU A 255 13.87 1.64 8.88
C LEU A 255 15.38 1.68 9.23
N TYR A 256 15.92 0.66 9.90
CA TYR A 256 17.34 0.61 10.32
C TYR A 256 18.28 -0.08 9.33
N VAL A 257 17.79 -0.71 8.25
CA VAL A 257 18.64 -1.48 7.31
C VAL A 257 19.52 -0.60 6.42
N GLN A 258 19.44 0.73 6.54
CA GLN A 258 20.35 1.64 5.82
C GLN A 258 21.74 1.77 6.46
N THR A 259 21.96 1.28 7.68
CA THR A 259 23.29 1.30 8.30
C THR A 259 23.81 -0.13 8.38
N GLY A 260 24.72 -0.50 7.49
CA GLY A 260 25.47 -1.75 7.54
C GLY A 260 26.42 -1.81 8.75
N VAL A 261 25.87 -1.77 9.96
CA VAL A 261 26.60 -2.00 11.20
C VAL A 261 25.78 -3.02 11.99
N LEU A 262 26.36 -4.22 12.10
CA LEU A 262 25.94 -5.31 12.98
C LEU A 262 25.96 -4.87 14.45
#